data_AF-A0A4T0WZS1-F1
#
_entry.id   AF-A0A4T0WZS1-F1
#
_cell.length_a   1.000
_cell.length_b   1.000
_cell.length_c   1.000
_cell.angle_alpha   90.00
_cell.angle_beta   90.00
_cell.angle_gamma   90.00
#
_symmetry.space_group_name_H-M   'P 1'
#
loop_
_entity.id
_entity.type
_entity.pdbx_description
1 polymer ?
#
loop_
_entity_poly.entity_id
_entity_poly.type
_entity_poly.pdbx_seq_one_letter_code
_entity_poly.pdbx_strand_id
1 'polypeptide(L)'
;MIIPKADRKNIFMALFKDGVLVAKKDYEIQHDALNVKNLYVIKAMQSLTSKGFVKTQFSWQYYYYTLTDEGLEFLREFLGVPEGIVPATLMEQPIPQREQPQRPRKFNNNNNNGGYRKRDRD
;
A
#
# COMPACT_ATOMS: atom_id res chain seq x y z
N MET A 1 23.30 10.04 -10.85
CA MET A 1 23.77 10.43 -9.50
C MET A 1 24.48 9.25 -8.88
N ILE A 2 25.65 9.46 -8.28
CA ILE A 2 26.40 8.39 -7.60
C ILE A 2 25.85 8.28 -6.16
N ILE A 3 25.31 7.11 -5.81
CA ILE A 3 24.83 6.79 -4.46
C ILE A 3 25.80 5.76 -3.85
N PRO A 4 26.27 5.93 -2.60
CA PRO A 4 27.09 4.94 -1.93
C PRO A 4 26.46 3.54 -1.96
N LYS A 5 27.28 2.49 -2.14
CA LYS A 5 26.79 1.11 -2.24
C LYS A 5 26.03 0.68 -0.98
N ALA A 6 26.51 1.08 0.20
CA ALA A 6 25.89 0.78 1.49
C ALA A 6 24.47 1.37 1.60
N ASP A 7 24.33 2.68 1.37
CA ASP A 7 23.05 3.38 1.44
C ASP A 7 22.05 2.84 0.43
N ARG A 8 22.49 2.57 -0.80
CA ARG A 8 21.64 1.98 -1.83
C ARG A 8 21.13 0.60 -1.42
N LYS A 9 22.00 -0.25 -0.86
CA LYS A 9 21.61 -1.58 -0.37
C LYS A 9 20.60 -1.45 0.78
N ASN A 10 20.82 -0.50 1.70
CA ASN A 10 19.91 -0.23 2.81
C ASN A 10 18.51 0.19 2.33
N ILE A 11 18.44 1.14 1.38
CA ILE A 11 17.18 1.59 0.78
C ILE A 11 16.42 0.42 0.13
N PHE A 12 17.12 -0.41 -0.64
CA PHE A 12 16.52 -1.56 -1.31
C PHE A 12 16.06 -2.64 -0.34
N MET A 13 16.84 -2.89 0.71
CA MET A 13 16.47 -3.84 1.77
C MET A 13 15.22 -3.38 2.53
N ALA A 14 15.11 -2.09 2.83
CA ALA A 14 13.92 -1.53 3.48
C ALA A 14 12.68 -1.62 2.58
N LEU A 15 12.82 -1.25 1.30
CA LEU A 15 11.74 -1.37 0.33
C LEU A 15 11.28 -2.83 0.16
N PHE A 16 12.21 -3.79 0.17
CA PHE A 16 11.87 -5.21 0.05
C PHE A 16 11.18 -5.75 1.32
N LYS A 17 11.62 -5.33 2.50
CA LYS A 17 11.04 -5.75 3.77
C LYS A 17 9.59 -5.29 3.91
N ASP A 18 9.35 -4.01 3.68
CA ASP A 18 8.06 -3.39 3.94
C ASP A 18 7.14 -3.41 2.71
N GLY A 19 7.69 -3.55 1.50
CA GLY A 19 6.96 -3.51 0.23
C GLY A 19 6.47 -2.12 -0.20
N VAL A 20 6.61 -1.13 0.70
CA VAL A 20 6.17 0.27 0.52
C VAL A 20 7.22 1.20 1.08
N LEU A 21 7.38 2.38 0.48
CA LEU A 21 8.27 3.42 1.00
C LEU A 21 7.65 4.80 0.79
N VAL A 22 7.81 5.71 1.75
CA VAL A 22 7.24 7.07 1.68
C VAL A 22 8.33 8.09 1.91
N ALA A 23 8.51 9.02 0.97
CA ALA A 23 9.50 10.08 1.07
C ALA A 23 8.88 11.46 0.85
N LYS A 24 9.15 12.42 1.74
CA LYS A 24 8.80 13.82 1.53
C LYS A 24 9.60 14.39 0.36
N LYS A 25 9.05 15.31 -0.44
CA LYS A 25 9.74 16.05 -1.51
C LYS A 25 10.59 17.17 -0.91
N ASP A 26 11.63 16.77 -0.20
CA ASP A 26 12.65 17.66 0.37
C ASP A 26 13.99 16.94 0.28
N TYR A 27 14.98 17.54 -0.35
CA TYR A 27 16.23 16.85 -0.71
C TYR A 27 17.33 17.01 0.33
N GLU A 28 17.21 17.97 1.25
CA GLU A 28 18.26 18.31 2.21
C GLU A 28 18.12 17.51 3.51
N ILE A 29 16.89 17.12 3.83
CA ILE A 29 16.58 16.36 5.04
C ILE A 29 17.09 14.91 4.98
N GLN A 30 17.29 14.34 6.16
CA GLN A 30 17.42 12.89 6.32
C GLN A 30 16.03 12.24 6.31
N HIS A 31 15.99 11.00 5.85
CA HIS A 31 14.77 10.20 5.82
C HIS A 31 14.50 9.60 7.19
N ASP A 32 13.31 9.87 7.75
CA ASP A 32 12.92 9.51 9.12
C ASP A 32 13.13 8.03 9.44
N ALA A 33 12.75 7.13 8.52
CA ALA A 33 12.80 5.69 8.74
C ALA A 33 14.18 5.04 8.51
N LEU A 34 15.06 5.68 7.73
CA LEU A 34 16.24 5.00 7.16
C LEU A 34 17.58 5.62 7.56
N ASN A 35 17.59 6.76 8.25
CA ASN A 35 18.83 7.48 8.59
C ASN A 35 19.76 7.68 7.36
N VAL A 36 19.17 7.75 6.17
CA VAL A 36 19.84 8.00 4.89
C VAL A 36 19.37 9.37 4.38
N LYS A 37 20.22 10.08 3.63
CA LYS A 37 19.82 11.33 2.97
C LYS A 37 18.62 11.12 2.05
N ASN A 38 17.60 11.94 2.17
CA ASN A 38 16.35 11.76 1.43
C ASN A 38 16.54 11.95 -0.09
N LEU A 39 17.53 12.76 -0.52
CA LEU A 39 17.95 12.83 -1.92
C LEU A 39 18.32 11.45 -2.50
N TYR A 40 19.03 10.60 -1.75
CA TYR A 40 19.42 9.27 -2.22
C TYR A 40 18.20 8.38 -2.40
N VAL A 41 17.25 8.46 -1.48
CA VAL A 41 15.96 7.75 -1.55
C VAL A 41 15.20 8.15 -2.81
N ILE A 42 14.95 9.45 -3.01
CA ILE A 42 14.15 9.94 -4.14
C ILE A 42 14.82 9.58 -5.48
N LYS A 43 16.15 9.71 -5.59
CA LYS A 43 16.85 9.39 -6.84
C LYS A 43 16.97 7.89 -7.10
N ALA A 44 17.12 7.07 -6.06
CA ALA A 44 17.05 5.62 -6.19
C ALA A 44 15.65 5.17 -6.65
N MET A 45 14.60 5.71 -6.04
CA MET A 45 13.22 5.39 -6.40
C MET A 45 12.85 5.90 -7.79
N GLN A 46 13.36 7.07 -8.20
CA GLN A 46 13.20 7.57 -9.58
C GLN A 46 13.77 6.57 -10.60
N SER A 47 14.95 6.01 -10.33
CA SER A 47 15.57 4.98 -11.17
C SER A 47 14.77 3.67 -11.22
N LEU A 48 14.13 3.26 -10.13
CA LEU A 48 13.32 2.04 -10.11
C LEU A 48 11.99 2.26 -10.82
N THR A 49 11.40 3.44 -10.64
CA THR A 49 10.13 3.82 -11.28
C THR A 49 10.27 3.89 -12.79
N SER A 50 11.38 4.45 -13.31
CA SER A 50 11.61 4.50 -14.76
C SER A 50 11.77 3.12 -15.40
N LYS A 51 12.08 2.09 -14.60
CA LYS A 51 12.22 0.70 -15.05
C LYS A 51 10.95 -0.13 -14.86
N GLY A 52 9.89 0.42 -14.24
CA GLY A 52 8.64 -0.30 -13.98
C GLY A 52 8.62 -1.13 -12.68
N PHE A 53 9.72 -1.17 -11.92
CA PHE A 53 9.82 -1.98 -10.69
C PHE A 53 9.07 -1.40 -9.49
N VAL A 54 8.74 -0.11 -9.53
CA VAL A 54 8.05 0.59 -8.45
C VAL A 54 7.01 1.51 -9.06
N LYS A 55 5.80 1.47 -8.50
CA LYS A 55 4.76 2.43 -8.83
C LYS A 55 4.86 3.63 -7.87
N THR A 56 4.89 4.82 -8.43
CA THR A 56 4.93 6.07 -7.66
C THR A 56 3.57 6.74 -7.68
N GLN A 57 3.13 7.24 -6.53
CA GLN A 57 2.02 8.18 -6.37
C GLN A 57 2.54 9.42 -5.68
N PHE A 58 2.21 10.60 -6.18
CA PHE A 58 2.65 11.87 -5.60
C PHE A 58 1.46 12.66 -5.09
N SER A 59 1.46 13.01 -3.80
CA SER A 59 0.41 13.82 -3.19
C SER A 59 0.98 14.64 -2.04
N TRP A 60 0.59 15.92 -1.96
CA TRP A 60 0.88 16.81 -0.83
C TRP A 60 2.37 16.91 -0.50
N GLN A 61 3.21 16.98 -1.54
CA GLN A 61 4.67 16.96 -1.40
C GLN A 61 5.23 15.66 -0.79
N TYR A 62 4.52 14.55 -0.88
CA TYR A 62 5.03 13.22 -0.54
C TYR A 62 4.99 12.31 -1.76
N TYR A 63 6.05 11.52 -1.89
CA TYR A 63 6.13 10.38 -2.79
C TYR A 63 5.78 9.11 -2.04
N TYR A 64 4.78 8.40 -2.54
CA TYR A 64 4.38 7.09 -2.08
C TYR A 64 4.83 6.07 -3.12
N TYR A 65 5.69 5.15 -2.70
CA TYR A 65 6.26 4.12 -3.55
C TYR A 65 5.70 2.77 -3.15
N THR A 66 5.13 2.06 -4.12
CA THR A 66 4.62 0.70 -3.93
C THR A 66 5.37 -0.24 -4.85
N LEU A 67 5.92 -1.32 -4.29
CA LEU A 67 6.66 -2.33 -5.06
C LEU A 67 5.71 -3.10 -6.00
N THR A 68 6.17 -3.40 -7.21
CA THR A 68 5.46 -4.27 -8.17
C THR A 68 6.06 -5.69 -8.15
N ASP A 69 5.35 -6.66 -8.73
CA ASP A 69 5.83 -8.06 -8.77
C ASP A 69 7.17 -8.20 -9.52
N GLU A 70 7.32 -7.49 -10.64
CA GLU A 70 8.59 -7.44 -11.39
C GLU A 70 9.72 -6.81 -10.56
N GLY A 71 9.40 -5.76 -9.78
CA GLY A 71 10.37 -5.13 -8.89
C GLY A 71 10.79 -6.03 -7.74
N LEU A 72 9.90 -6.92 -7.30
CA LEU A 72 10.18 -7.91 -6.27
C LEU A 72 11.21 -8.92 -6.75
N GLU A 73 11.05 -9.45 -7.98
CA GLU A 73 12.03 -10.35 -8.60
C GLU A 73 13.41 -9.67 -8.78
N PHE A 74 13.42 -8.44 -9.29
CA PHE A 74 14.66 -7.66 -9.43
C PHE A 74 15.38 -7.45 -8.08
N LEU A 75 14.64 -7.11 -7.02
CA LEU A 75 15.22 -6.91 -5.70
C LEU A 75 15.74 -8.21 -5.08
N ARG A 76 15.11 -9.36 -5.37
CA ARG A 76 15.60 -10.68 -4.94
C ARG A 76 16.95 -11.00 -5.57
N GLU A 77 17.07 -10.84 -6.89
CA GLU A 77 18.32 -11.06 -7.61
C GLU A 77 19.42 -10.10 -7.11
N PHE A 78 19.08 -8.82 -6.96
CA PHE A 78 20.04 -7.79 -6.53
C PHE A 78 20.54 -7.99 -5.09
N LEU A 79 19.66 -8.39 -4.18
CA LEU A 79 20.00 -8.58 -2.76
C LEU A 79 20.53 -9.98 -2.46
N GLY A 80 20.33 -10.96 -3.37
CA GLY A 80 20.72 -12.35 -3.19
C GLY A 80 19.91 -13.07 -2.10
N VAL A 81 18.64 -12.70 -1.94
CA VAL A 81 17.77 -13.23 -0.88
C VAL A 81 16.99 -14.44 -1.43
N PRO A 82 16.92 -15.57 -0.70
CA PRO A 82 16.15 -16.74 -1.14
C PRO A 82 14.64 -16.44 -1.24
N GLU A 83 13.96 -17.15 -2.14
CA GLU A 83 12.57 -16.90 -2.56
C GLU A 83 11.50 -16.96 -1.45
N GLY A 84 11.85 -17.50 -0.28
CA GLY A 84 10.93 -17.65 0.84
C GLY A 84 10.59 -16.34 1.57
N ILE A 85 11.39 -15.27 1.39
CA ILE A 85 11.12 -13.99 2.05
C ILE A 85 10.21 -13.15 1.15
N VAL A 86 9.05 -12.83 1.71
CA VAL A 86 7.98 -12.09 1.05
C VAL A 86 7.81 -10.76 1.79
N PRO A 87 7.62 -9.63 1.08
CA PRO A 87 7.35 -8.35 1.70
C PRO A 87 6.12 -8.38 2.61
N ALA A 88 6.10 -7.53 3.64
CA ALA A 88 5.00 -7.46 4.60
C ALA A 88 3.62 -7.21 3.95
N THR A 89 3.57 -6.61 2.76
CA THR A 89 2.34 -6.36 1.99
C THR A 89 1.66 -7.61 1.45
N LEU A 90 2.42 -8.67 1.17
CA LEU A 90 1.88 -9.93 0.64
C LEU A 90 1.58 -10.94 1.76
N MET A 91 2.01 -10.67 2.99
CA MET A 91 1.60 -11.46 4.15
C MET A 91 0.11 -11.20 4.41
N GLU A 92 -0.72 -12.25 4.35
CA GLU A 92 -2.14 -12.16 4.71
C GLU A 92 -2.27 -11.65 6.15
N GLN A 93 -2.63 -10.38 6.31
CA GLN A 93 -3.03 -9.85 7.59
C GLN A 93 -4.46 -10.33 7.89
N PRO A 94 -4.75 -10.82 9.10
CA PRO A 94 -6.12 -11.15 9.47
C PRO A 94 -6.96 -9.89 9.34
N ILE A 95 -7.91 -9.90 8.40
CA ILE A 95 -8.83 -8.79 8.19
C ILE A 95 -9.55 -8.57 9.52
N PRO A 96 -9.38 -7.42 10.21
CA PRO A 96 -10.21 -7.13 11.36
C PRO A 96 -11.63 -7.08 10.83
N GLN A 97 -12.45 -8.04 11.28
CA GLN A 97 -13.84 -8.13 10.92
C GLN A 97 -14.47 -6.80 11.32
N ARG A 98 -14.66 -5.90 10.35
CA ARG A 98 -15.45 -4.68 10.57
C ARG A 98 -16.80 -5.20 11.04
N GLU A 99 -17.11 -4.99 12.31
CA GLU A 99 -18.44 -5.16 12.85
C GLU A 99 -19.34 -4.23 12.03
N GLN A 100 -19.89 -4.76 10.95
CA GLN A 100 -20.95 -4.07 10.24
C GLN A 100 -22.06 -3.93 11.26
N PRO A 101 -22.51 -2.70 11.60
CA PRO A 101 -23.69 -2.57 12.43
C PRO A 101 -24.80 -3.34 11.74
N GLN A 102 -25.26 -4.43 12.37
CA GLN A 102 -26.33 -5.26 11.85
C GLN A 102 -27.53 -4.35 11.69
N ARG A 103 -27.80 -3.91 10.45
CA ARG A 103 -29.10 -3.32 10.14
C ARG A 103 -30.14 -4.38 10.51
N PRO A 104 -31.08 -4.10 11.41
CA PRO A 104 -32.07 -5.10 11.80
C PRO A 104 -32.79 -5.55 10.54
N ARG A 105 -32.66 -6.83 10.20
CA ARG A 105 -33.40 -7.45 9.10
C ARG A 105 -34.88 -7.27 9.43
N LYS A 106 -35.58 -6.42 8.65
CA LYS A 106 -37.05 -6.35 8.71
C LYS A 106 -37.58 -7.77 8.48
N PHE A 107 -38.21 -8.31 9.52
CA PHE A 107 -38.96 -9.56 9.45
C PHE A 107 -39.99 -9.44 8.32
N ASN A 108 -39.76 -10.18 7.25
CA ASN A 108 -40.72 -10.32 6.16
C ASN A 108 -41.77 -11.33 6.62
N ASN A 109 -42.75 -10.85 7.38
CA ASN A 109 -43.85 -11.68 7.87
C ASN A 109 -44.95 -11.71 6.80
N ASN A 110 -44.77 -12.60 5.82
CA ASN A 110 -45.89 -13.11 5.02
C ASN A 110 -46.81 -13.89 5.96
N ASN A 111 -47.91 -13.26 6.40
CA ASN A 111 -49.14 -13.98 6.75
C ASN A 111 -50.33 -13.01 6.83
N ASN A 112 -51.22 -13.16 5.84
CA ASN A 112 -52.64 -12.86 5.83
C ASN A 112 -53.27 -12.49 7.18
N ASN A 113 -53.79 -11.27 7.32
CA ASN A 113 -55.20 -11.09 7.72
C ASN A 113 -55.69 -9.62 7.57
N GLY A 114 -56.83 -9.46 6.90
CA GLY A 114 -57.89 -8.57 7.40
C GLY A 114 -57.80 -7.06 7.16
N GLY A 115 -58.46 -6.62 6.08
CA GLY A 115 -59.36 -5.45 6.12
C GLY A 115 -58.72 -4.06 6.13
N TYR A 116 -58.94 -3.28 5.07
CA TYR A 116 -59.98 -2.26 5.04
C TYR A 116 -60.04 -1.63 3.65
N ARG A 117 -61.27 -1.55 3.15
CA ARG A 117 -61.64 -1.14 1.80
C ARG A 117 -61.45 0.36 1.60
N LYS A 118 -60.94 0.69 0.41
CA LYS A 118 -61.37 1.78 -0.50
C LYS A 118 -62.35 2.81 0.09
N ARG A 119 -61.95 4.08 0.11
CA ARG A 119 -62.86 5.22 -0.12
C ARG A 119 -62.21 6.18 -1.10
N ASP A 120 -62.83 6.24 -2.27
CA ASP A 120 -62.69 7.31 -3.25
C ASP A 120 -62.94 8.66 -2.55
N ARG A 121 -62.12 9.67 -2.85
CA ARG A 121 -62.20 11.02 -2.32
C ARG A 121 -62.76 11.91 -3.43
N ASP A 122 -63.91 12.52 -3.18
CA ASP A 122 -64.47 13.62 -3.98
C ASP A 122 -63.49 14.81 -4.10
#